data_AF-A0A6N4H968-F1
#
_entry.id   AF-A0A6N4H968-F1
#
_cell.length_a   1.000
_cell.length_b   1.000
_cell.length_c   1.000
_cell.angle_alpha   90.00
_cell.angle_beta   90.00
_cell.angle_gamma   90.00
#
_symmetry.space_group_name_H-M   'P 1'
#
loop_
_entity.id
_entity.type
_entity.pdbx_description
1 polymer ?
#
loop_
_entity_poly.entity_id
_entity_poly.type
_entity_poly.pdbx_seq_one_letter_code
_entity_poly.pdbx_strand_id
1 'polypeptide(L)'
;MKADFYKNYVNYVSAVFVAAALSFCSCSDDRTVASGGLPYKSIRVTVDGETVTAERIDDKNLALRFDMAEDFSHARIDVELSEGYSVIFPTDVTAADLDTYPVLNFRAPDNRIVKVWFTTSSKAFPIIDATKVTASGIGGCVSVSGKTLTITYERSMDRGEIELDFAEGALMEGASIASSTTFDFTESLTRQLKVEMDGKERIYNVRIDYSKVMDKPIVYGFSEVTGNYVDQQLYPLLNVYKATTVNSVPVRGAATSETPWSWDPGAGDLDVYLAFIGNWAANRPTETIEGIEFAFATIDIDKAKAYMVSNDARSVVMNDVASLVALTGMMTKESTMIYYNGKVLSDRNSEGDWRGTVGFYEDGHIEFWNAGIRDGGLVRMTQWVDEAGRDGYLASGIPWDVVSAASGHPWLVREGHLLTRLEMYWNDSGWETALGEAWNGTRSRSYIGLTYDNKLGVAAVSEGTGTCQAAWLLYKMGWKDVFYVAGSNYLDDGFTPTLKVGGNVVVGKADQAAQYAIAIDVKQ
;
A
#
# COMPACT_ATOMS: atom_id res chain seq x y z
N MET A 1 -21.31 20.80 -37.16
CA MET A 1 -22.15 20.12 -36.15
C MET A 1 -21.23 19.56 -35.08
N LYS A 2 -20.95 20.36 -34.04
CA LYS A 2 -20.34 20.00 -32.76
C LYS A 2 -20.27 21.32 -31.98
N ALA A 3 -21.22 21.52 -31.08
CA ALA A 3 -21.30 22.67 -30.21
C ALA A 3 -21.25 22.19 -28.77
N ASP A 4 -20.40 22.87 -27.99
CA ASP A 4 -20.53 23.18 -26.57
C ASP A 4 -20.65 22.02 -25.57
N PHE A 5 -19.49 21.59 -25.05
CA PHE A 5 -19.36 20.78 -23.84
C PHE A 5 -18.18 21.28 -22.97
N TYR A 6 -18.10 22.59 -22.73
CA TYR A 6 -17.17 23.15 -21.74
C TYR A 6 -17.75 24.45 -21.16
N LYS A 7 -18.58 24.31 -20.12
CA LYS A 7 -18.88 25.30 -19.06
C LYS A 7 -19.98 24.72 -18.19
N ASN A 8 -19.64 24.36 -16.94
CA ASN A 8 -20.48 24.22 -15.73
C ASN A 8 -20.01 23.06 -14.82
N TYR A 9 -18.76 23.13 -14.35
CA TYR A 9 -18.27 22.31 -13.22
C TYR A 9 -17.64 23.23 -12.18
N VAL A 10 -18.40 24.22 -11.70
CA VAL A 10 -18.12 24.99 -10.48
C VAL A 10 -19.49 25.31 -9.89
N ASN A 11 -19.68 25.03 -8.60
CA ASN A 11 -20.90 25.13 -7.77
C ASN A 11 -21.74 23.85 -7.65
N TYR A 12 -21.32 22.94 -6.78
CA TYR A 12 -22.22 22.19 -5.89
C TYR A 12 -21.44 21.76 -4.64
N VAL A 13 -21.14 22.73 -3.77
CA VAL A 13 -20.86 22.50 -2.35
C VAL A 13 -22.00 23.20 -1.61
N SER A 14 -23.04 22.44 -1.27
CA SER A 14 -24.04 22.79 -0.26
C SER A 14 -24.99 21.61 -0.09
N ALA A 15 -25.13 21.18 1.16
CA ALA A 15 -26.06 20.18 1.68
C ALA A 15 -25.76 18.71 1.30
N VAL A 16 -25.15 18.00 2.26
CA VAL A 16 -25.26 16.54 2.36
C VAL A 16 -26.74 16.20 2.61
N PHE A 17 -27.48 15.96 1.54
CA PHE A 17 -28.75 15.24 1.57
C PHE A 17 -28.49 13.86 0.98
N VAL A 18 -28.28 12.86 1.83
CA VAL A 18 -28.33 11.46 1.41
C VAL A 18 -29.80 11.07 1.30
N ALA A 19 -30.41 11.37 0.16
CA ALA A 19 -31.67 10.75 -0.22
C ALA A 19 -31.35 9.33 -0.70
N ALA A 20 -31.38 8.36 0.22
CA ALA A 20 -31.34 6.95 -0.14
C ALA A 20 -32.66 6.59 -0.86
N ALA A 21 -32.66 6.69 -2.18
CA ALA A 21 -33.71 6.14 -3.04
C ALA A 21 -33.57 4.61 -3.10
N LEU A 22 -34.10 3.91 -2.10
CA LEU A 22 -34.30 2.47 -2.17
C LEU A 22 -35.70 2.18 -2.73
N SER A 23 -35.70 1.74 -3.99
CA SER A 23 -36.86 1.18 -4.67
C SER A 23 -37.24 -0.14 -3.98
N PHE A 24 -38.33 -0.13 -3.21
CA PHE A 24 -38.99 -1.34 -2.72
C PHE A 24 -40.39 -1.43 -3.33
N CYS A 25 -40.69 -2.61 -3.86
CA CYS A 25 -41.94 -2.97 -4.53
C CYS A 25 -43.17 -2.44 -3.80
N SER A 26 -43.92 -1.61 -4.52
CA SER A 26 -45.29 -1.22 -4.20
C SER A 26 -46.20 -2.44 -4.21
N CYS A 27 -46.64 -2.88 -3.04
CA CYS A 27 -48.01 -3.35 -2.86
C CYS A 27 -48.74 -2.27 -2.07
N SER A 28 -49.16 -1.23 -2.79
CA SER A 28 -50.03 -0.16 -2.29
C SER A 28 -51.45 -0.70 -2.09
N ASP A 29 -51.83 -1.01 -0.85
CA ASP A 29 -53.22 -0.86 -0.44
C ASP A 29 -53.40 0.60 0.01
N ASP A 30 -53.58 1.48 -0.97
CA ASP A 30 -54.09 2.84 -0.77
C ASP A 30 -55.54 2.76 -0.33
N ARG A 31 -55.75 2.70 0.99
CA ARG A 31 -57.01 3.10 1.61
C ARG A 31 -56.81 4.41 2.36
N THR A 32 -57.06 5.51 1.66
CA THR A 32 -57.39 6.79 2.27
C THR A 32 -58.76 6.70 2.94
N VAL A 33 -58.80 6.63 4.29
CA VAL A 33 -59.98 7.04 5.06
C VAL A 33 -59.55 7.71 6.37
N ALA A 34 -60.19 8.86 6.59
CA ALA A 34 -60.12 9.76 7.72
C ALA A 34 -60.37 9.11 9.11
N SER A 35 -59.92 9.86 10.14
CA SER A 35 -60.26 9.77 11.57
C SER A 35 -59.62 8.71 12.47
N GLY A 36 -58.42 8.22 12.14
CA GLY A 36 -57.53 7.61 13.14
C GLY A 36 -56.51 8.65 13.59
N GLY A 37 -56.43 8.95 14.89
CA GLY A 37 -55.39 9.85 15.42
C GLY A 37 -53.97 9.33 15.12
N LEU A 38 -52.95 10.16 15.35
CA LEU A 38 -51.56 9.70 15.26
C LEU A 38 -51.32 8.51 16.20
N PRO A 39 -50.49 7.53 15.82
CA PRO A 39 -50.27 6.33 16.63
C PRO A 39 -49.55 6.61 17.97
N TYR A 40 -49.00 7.81 18.13
CA TYR A 40 -48.26 8.27 19.30
C TYR A 40 -48.71 9.68 19.71
N LYS A 41 -48.51 9.98 20.99
CA LYS A 41 -48.57 11.32 21.58
C LYS A 41 -47.20 11.99 21.56
N SER A 42 -46.17 11.22 21.89
CA SER A 42 -44.77 11.66 21.85
C SER A 42 -43.84 10.46 21.59
N ILE A 43 -42.72 10.72 20.93
CA ILE A 43 -41.64 9.74 20.78
C ILE A 43 -40.35 10.42 21.23
N ARG A 44 -39.61 9.76 22.10
CA ARG A 44 -38.27 10.17 22.53
C ARG A 44 -37.27 9.11 22.12
N VAL A 45 -36.11 9.55 21.66
CA VAL A 45 -35.03 8.65 21.27
C VAL A 45 -33.79 9.05 22.04
N THR A 46 -33.15 8.06 22.66
CA THR A 46 -31.90 8.22 23.40
C THR A 46 -30.79 7.48 22.68
N VAL A 47 -29.71 8.20 22.39
CA VAL A 47 -28.50 7.69 21.72
C VAL A 47 -27.30 8.31 22.41
N ASP A 48 -26.29 7.52 22.75
CA ASP A 48 -25.07 7.98 23.44
C ASP A 48 -25.32 8.84 24.69
N GLY A 49 -26.42 8.55 25.41
CA GLY A 49 -26.85 9.28 26.60
C GLY A 49 -27.55 10.63 26.31
N GLU A 50 -27.69 11.03 25.05
CA GLU A 50 -28.46 12.19 24.61
C GLU A 50 -29.90 11.76 24.28
N THR A 51 -30.91 12.39 24.91
CA THR A 51 -32.33 12.14 24.63
C THR A 51 -32.95 13.30 23.89
N VAL A 52 -33.51 13.04 22.71
CA VAL A 52 -34.21 14.02 21.88
C VAL A 52 -35.67 13.64 21.73
N THR A 53 -36.55 14.64 21.59
CA THR A 53 -37.97 14.40 21.28
C THR A 53 -38.17 14.53 19.77
N ALA A 54 -38.85 13.56 19.17
CA ALA A 54 -39.10 13.55 17.73
C ALA A 54 -40.00 14.71 17.31
N GLU A 55 -39.52 15.52 16.37
CA GLU A 55 -40.26 16.66 15.83
C GLU A 55 -41.03 16.25 14.58
N ARG A 56 -42.28 16.71 14.45
CA ARG A 56 -43.11 16.34 13.30
C ARG A 56 -42.71 17.12 12.05
N ILE A 57 -42.41 16.41 10.97
CA ILE A 57 -42.27 16.98 9.62
C ILE A 57 -43.62 16.90 8.89
N ASP A 58 -44.19 15.68 8.84
CA ASP A 58 -45.52 15.41 8.26
C ASP A 58 -46.21 14.23 8.98
N ASP A 59 -47.20 13.59 8.37
CA ASP A 59 -47.97 12.48 8.97
C ASP A 59 -47.17 11.16 9.08
N LYS A 60 -46.09 11.03 8.31
CA LYS A 60 -45.28 9.80 8.22
C LYS A 60 -43.79 10.04 8.51
N ASN A 61 -43.33 11.28 8.57
CA ASN A 61 -41.92 11.62 8.78
C ASN A 61 -41.72 12.48 10.03
N LEU A 62 -40.73 12.09 10.83
CA LEU A 62 -40.30 12.77 12.06
C LEU A 62 -38.80 13.11 11.97
N ALA A 63 -38.39 14.23 12.54
CA ALA A 63 -36.99 14.62 12.67
C ALA A 63 -36.47 14.24 14.07
N LEU A 64 -35.26 13.69 14.12
CA LEU A 64 -34.46 13.54 15.34
C LEU A 64 -33.21 14.39 15.19
N ARG A 65 -33.01 15.36 16.08
CA ARG A 65 -31.90 16.32 16.02
C ARG A 65 -31.04 16.19 17.26
N PHE A 66 -29.89 15.58 17.09
CA PHE A 66 -28.89 15.38 18.14
C PHE A 66 -27.77 16.41 18.01
N ASP A 67 -27.15 16.75 19.13
CA ASP A 67 -25.96 17.60 19.19
C ASP A 67 -24.68 16.75 19.29
N MET A 68 -24.74 15.60 19.95
CA MET A 68 -23.57 14.83 20.36
C MET A 68 -23.61 13.34 19.99
N ALA A 69 -24.77 12.78 19.65
CA ALA A 69 -24.89 11.36 19.28
C ALA A 69 -24.11 11.00 18.00
N GLU A 70 -23.39 9.88 18.02
CA GLU A 70 -22.47 9.47 16.96
C GLU A 70 -22.83 8.12 16.31
N ASP A 71 -23.49 7.23 17.05
CA ASP A 71 -23.85 5.87 16.61
C ASP A 71 -25.35 5.60 16.82
N PHE A 72 -26.11 5.45 15.72
CA PHE A 72 -27.56 5.26 15.78
C PHE A 72 -27.99 3.80 15.64
N SER A 73 -27.04 2.86 15.61
CA SER A 73 -27.31 1.43 15.49
C SER A 73 -27.87 0.78 16.76
N HIS A 74 -27.78 1.46 17.91
CA HIS A 74 -28.24 0.98 19.22
C HIS A 74 -29.07 2.03 19.99
N ALA A 75 -30.08 2.60 19.32
CA ALA A 75 -30.93 3.62 19.91
C ALA A 75 -31.99 3.05 20.87
N ARG A 76 -32.24 3.75 21.98
CA ARG A 76 -33.40 3.48 22.84
C ARG A 76 -34.55 4.40 22.46
N ILE A 77 -35.72 3.83 22.18
CA ILE A 77 -36.93 4.54 21.78
C ILE A 77 -37.98 4.38 22.88
N ASP A 78 -38.39 5.51 23.45
CA ASP A 78 -39.52 5.58 24.39
C ASP A 78 -40.72 6.20 23.64
N VAL A 79 -41.77 5.41 23.45
CA VAL A 79 -42.99 5.85 22.73
C VAL A 79 -44.17 5.99 23.69
N GLU A 80 -44.75 7.19 23.75
CA GLU A 80 -46.03 7.40 24.40
C GLU A 80 -47.16 7.11 23.39
N LEU A 81 -47.76 5.93 23.48
CA LEU A 81 -48.76 5.46 22.51
C LEU A 81 -50.12 6.16 22.66
N SER A 82 -50.78 6.35 21.52
CA SER A 82 -52.21 6.64 21.48
C SER A 82 -53.02 5.38 21.81
N GLU A 83 -54.24 5.55 22.32
CA GLU A 83 -55.07 4.44 22.77
C GLU A 83 -55.32 3.40 21.67
N GLY A 84 -55.11 2.12 22.00
CA GLY A 84 -55.33 1.00 21.09
C GLY A 84 -54.24 0.77 20.02
N TYR A 85 -53.18 1.58 20.00
CA TYR A 85 -52.00 1.34 19.17
C TYR A 85 -50.93 0.53 19.91
N SER A 86 -50.08 -0.19 19.15
CA SER A 86 -48.89 -0.87 19.66
C SER A 86 -47.72 -0.74 18.70
N VAL A 87 -46.48 -0.64 19.22
CA VAL A 87 -45.26 -0.73 18.40
C VAL A 87 -45.01 -2.19 18.05
N ILE A 88 -44.79 -2.49 16.77
CA ILE A 88 -44.52 -3.84 16.25
C ILE A 88 -43.17 -3.95 15.54
N PHE A 89 -42.50 -2.82 15.29
CA PHE A 89 -41.13 -2.77 14.80
C PHE A 89 -40.49 -1.44 15.23
N PRO A 90 -39.23 -1.42 15.71
CA PRO A 90 -38.38 -2.59 15.93
C PRO A 90 -38.93 -3.49 17.05
N THR A 91 -38.54 -4.77 17.04
CA THR A 91 -39.01 -5.74 18.06
C THR A 91 -38.42 -5.45 19.43
N ASP A 92 -37.21 -4.89 19.47
CA ASP A 92 -36.58 -4.35 20.67
C ASP A 92 -36.43 -2.83 20.53
N VAL A 93 -37.24 -2.09 21.29
CA VAL A 93 -37.18 -0.62 21.31
C VAL A 93 -36.04 -0.09 22.18
N THR A 94 -35.33 -0.95 22.92
CA THR A 94 -34.20 -0.53 23.76
C THR A 94 -32.84 -0.62 23.06
N ALA A 95 -32.79 -1.27 21.90
CA ALA A 95 -31.61 -1.43 21.05
C ALA A 95 -32.00 -1.40 19.55
N ALA A 96 -32.67 -0.33 19.15
CA ALA A 96 -33.13 -0.11 17.79
C ALA A 96 -32.00 0.35 16.86
N ASP A 97 -31.87 -0.30 15.70
CA ASP A 97 -30.94 0.12 14.65
C ASP A 97 -31.59 1.16 13.72
N LEU A 98 -31.39 2.43 14.05
CA LEU A 98 -31.88 3.56 13.25
C LEU A 98 -30.95 3.90 12.08
N ASP A 99 -29.72 3.40 12.06
CA ASP A 99 -28.82 3.56 10.91
C ASP A 99 -29.28 2.73 9.72
N THR A 100 -29.67 1.48 9.98
CA THR A 100 -30.18 0.57 8.93
C THR A 100 -31.68 0.70 8.75
N TYR A 101 -32.45 0.90 9.82
CA TYR A 101 -33.90 0.86 9.81
C TYR A 101 -34.53 2.06 10.56
N PRO A 102 -34.48 3.28 9.98
CA PRO A 102 -35.01 4.50 10.60
C PRO A 102 -36.55 4.55 10.55
N VAL A 103 -37.25 3.54 11.07
CA VAL A 103 -38.70 3.42 10.98
C VAL A 103 -39.30 2.74 12.21
N LEU A 104 -40.43 3.27 12.68
CA LEU A 104 -41.35 2.61 13.59
C LEU A 104 -42.57 2.11 12.83
N ASN A 105 -42.91 0.84 13.04
CA ASN A 105 -44.19 0.31 12.59
C ASN A 105 -45.12 0.16 13.79
N PHE A 106 -46.32 0.70 13.64
CA PHE A 106 -47.39 0.60 14.62
C PHE A 106 -48.51 -0.29 14.10
N ARG A 107 -49.14 -1.06 14.99
CA ARG A 107 -50.42 -1.72 14.72
C ARG A 107 -51.54 -0.88 15.29
N ALA A 108 -52.48 -0.48 14.43
CA ALA A 108 -53.68 0.26 14.79
C ALA A 108 -54.78 -0.68 15.36
N PRO A 109 -55.81 -0.13 16.04
CA PRO A 109 -56.92 -0.92 16.58
C PRO A 109 -57.68 -1.76 15.53
N ASP A 110 -57.68 -1.30 14.28
CA ASP A 110 -58.29 -1.98 13.13
C ASP A 110 -57.33 -2.94 12.39
N ASN A 111 -56.22 -3.30 13.04
CA ASN A 111 -55.13 -4.14 12.54
C ASN A 111 -54.33 -3.58 11.34
N ARG A 112 -54.54 -2.33 10.92
CA ARG A 112 -53.68 -1.70 9.91
C ARG A 112 -52.29 -1.42 10.46
N ILE A 113 -51.28 -1.47 9.57
CA ILE A 113 -49.91 -1.07 9.89
C ILE A 113 -49.69 0.38 9.49
N VAL A 114 -49.28 1.21 10.44
CA VAL A 114 -48.89 2.61 10.21
C VAL A 114 -47.37 2.71 10.36
N LYS A 115 -46.69 3.26 9.36
CA LYS A 115 -45.24 3.45 9.37
C LYS A 115 -44.89 4.90 9.61
N VAL A 116 -43.92 5.14 10.49
CA VAL A 116 -43.38 6.46 10.81
C VAL A 116 -41.87 6.40 10.64
N TRP A 117 -41.34 7.21 9.74
CA TRP A 117 -39.93 7.26 9.39
C TRP A 117 -39.22 8.38 10.15
N PHE A 118 -37.96 8.15 10.48
CA PHE A 118 -37.08 9.14 11.10
C PHE A 118 -36.10 9.70 10.08
N THR A 119 -35.97 11.03 10.09
CA THR A 119 -34.82 11.74 9.54
C THR A 119 -33.92 12.13 10.70
N THR A 120 -32.79 11.46 10.84
CA THR A 120 -31.82 11.72 11.90
C THR A 120 -30.77 12.72 11.43
N SER A 121 -30.42 13.66 12.30
CA SER A 121 -29.31 14.59 12.10
C SER A 121 -28.54 14.72 13.40
N SER A 122 -27.21 14.86 13.30
CA SER A 122 -26.34 15.10 14.45
C SER A 122 -25.33 16.20 14.14
N LYS A 123 -25.05 17.08 15.10
CA LYS A 123 -23.88 17.98 15.05
C LYS A 123 -22.57 17.25 15.42
N ALA A 124 -22.62 15.94 15.65
CA ALA A 124 -21.44 15.14 15.92
C ALA A 124 -20.43 15.17 14.77
N PHE A 125 -20.89 15.07 13.51
CA PHE A 125 -20.03 15.03 12.33
C PHE A 125 -20.71 15.58 11.07
N PRO A 126 -19.93 16.11 10.09
CA PRO A 126 -18.51 16.40 10.21
C PRO A 126 -18.26 17.73 10.95
N ILE A 127 -17.33 17.75 11.91
CA ILE A 127 -16.80 18.98 12.52
C ILE A 127 -15.77 19.64 11.60
N ILE A 128 -15.07 18.83 10.80
CA ILE A 128 -14.03 19.27 9.88
C ILE A 128 -14.63 19.45 8.48
N ASP A 129 -14.47 20.64 7.91
CA ASP A 129 -14.69 20.93 6.49
C ASP A 129 -13.40 20.63 5.70
N ALA A 130 -13.37 19.46 5.06
CA ALA A 130 -12.23 18.98 4.28
C ALA A 130 -11.80 19.93 3.16
N THR A 131 -12.72 20.74 2.63
CA THR A 131 -12.41 21.66 1.52
C THR A 131 -11.49 22.81 1.94
N LYS A 132 -11.27 22.96 3.26
CA LYS A 132 -10.43 23.97 3.89
C LYS A 132 -9.26 23.35 4.65
N VAL A 133 -8.99 22.06 4.44
CA VAL A 133 -7.82 21.38 4.99
C VAL A 133 -6.87 21.06 3.85
N THR A 134 -5.60 21.39 4.03
CA THR A 134 -4.53 21.02 3.10
C THR A 134 -3.50 20.15 3.80
N ALA A 135 -2.83 19.28 3.04
CA ALA A 135 -1.65 18.57 3.52
C ALA A 135 -0.37 19.21 2.94
N SER A 136 0.71 19.26 3.72
CA SER A 136 2.00 19.80 3.28
C SER A 136 2.46 19.17 1.95
N GLY A 137 3.05 19.98 1.06
CA GLY A 137 3.78 19.46 -0.10
C GLY A 137 3.00 19.20 -1.39
N ILE A 138 1.85 19.87 -1.63
CA ILE A 138 1.14 20.15 -2.92
C ILE A 138 -0.36 19.94 -2.70
N GLY A 139 -1.08 20.99 -2.28
CA GLY A 139 -2.54 21.13 -2.40
C GLY A 139 -3.37 19.86 -2.16
N GLY A 140 -2.96 19.03 -1.19
CA GLY A 140 -3.41 17.65 -1.10
C GLY A 140 -4.92 17.61 -0.93
N CYS A 141 -5.61 16.87 -1.80
CA CYS A 141 -7.04 16.67 -1.65
C CYS A 141 -7.28 15.86 -0.37
N VAL A 142 -7.57 16.56 0.72
CA VAL A 142 -8.13 15.97 1.92
C VAL A 142 -9.62 15.79 1.66
N SER A 143 -10.11 14.56 1.81
CA SER A 143 -11.53 14.28 1.83
C SER A 143 -11.95 13.84 3.21
N VAL A 144 -13.17 14.18 3.63
CA VAL A 144 -13.75 13.74 4.89
C VAL A 144 -14.99 12.91 4.59
N SER A 145 -15.06 11.73 5.20
CA SER A 145 -16.26 10.90 5.25
C SER A 145 -16.44 10.40 6.68
N GLY A 146 -17.49 10.87 7.35
CA GLY A 146 -17.71 10.62 8.79
C GLY A 146 -16.50 11.06 9.62
N LYS A 147 -15.90 10.11 10.35
CA LYS A 147 -14.70 10.30 11.17
C LYS A 147 -13.38 10.02 10.43
N THR A 148 -13.37 9.92 9.11
CA THR A 148 -12.15 9.60 8.36
C THR A 148 -11.73 10.78 7.49
N LEU A 149 -10.52 11.30 7.73
CA LEU A 149 -9.80 12.19 6.83
C LEU A 149 -8.93 11.33 5.92
N THR A 150 -9.10 11.43 4.61
CA THR A 150 -8.24 10.73 3.64
C THR A 150 -7.35 11.74 2.92
N ILE A 151 -6.04 11.57 3.08
CA ILE A 151 -4.99 12.32 2.40
C ILE A 151 -4.63 11.55 1.13
N THR A 152 -4.83 12.16 -0.03
CA THR A 152 -4.34 11.56 -1.27
C THR A 152 -2.84 11.82 -1.40
N TYR A 153 -2.03 10.76 -1.37
CA TYR A 153 -0.58 10.87 -1.44
C TYR A 153 -0.10 11.25 -2.85
N GLU A 154 0.91 12.12 -2.88
CA GLU A 154 1.69 12.44 -4.06
C GLU A 154 3.17 12.19 -3.77
N ARG A 155 3.94 11.77 -4.78
CA ARG A 155 5.35 11.35 -4.60
C ARG A 155 6.28 12.45 -4.08
N SER A 156 5.86 13.71 -4.17
CA SER A 156 6.56 14.86 -3.61
C SER A 156 6.39 15.03 -2.10
N MET A 157 5.43 14.33 -1.49
CA MET A 157 5.17 14.41 -0.06
C MET A 157 6.17 13.56 0.72
N ASP A 158 6.70 14.11 1.81
CA ASP A 158 7.46 13.35 2.80
C ASP A 158 6.48 12.53 3.65
N ARG A 159 6.58 11.20 3.57
CA ARG A 159 5.72 10.30 4.34
C ARG A 159 5.98 10.36 5.83
N GLY A 160 7.20 10.71 6.26
CA GLY A 160 7.56 10.82 7.67
C GLY A 160 7.04 12.09 8.32
N GLU A 161 6.68 13.10 7.53
CA GLU A 161 6.32 14.42 8.03
C GLU A 161 5.21 15.07 7.19
N ILE A 162 4.00 14.50 7.24
CA ILE A 162 2.81 15.09 6.60
C ILE A 162 2.08 15.98 7.61
N GLU A 163 2.06 17.29 7.38
CA GLU A 163 1.34 18.27 8.19
C GLU A 163 -0.02 18.60 7.58
N LEU A 164 -1.07 18.62 8.41
CA LEU A 164 -2.40 19.10 8.03
C LEU A 164 -2.60 20.54 8.47
N ASP A 165 -2.82 21.42 7.49
CA ASP A 165 -3.15 22.82 7.71
C ASP A 165 -4.67 23.02 7.69
N PHE A 166 -5.20 23.64 8.73
CA PHE A 166 -6.62 23.96 8.86
C PHE A 166 -6.83 25.46 8.64
N ALA A 167 -7.41 25.83 7.50
CA ALA A 167 -7.73 27.23 7.22
C ALA A 167 -8.89 27.75 8.10
N GLU A 168 -9.11 29.06 8.10
CA GLU A 168 -10.21 29.67 8.86
C GLU A 168 -11.57 29.06 8.49
N GLY A 169 -12.31 28.61 9.52
CA GLY A 169 -13.59 27.92 9.35
C GLY A 169 -13.48 26.52 8.77
N ALA A 170 -12.30 25.88 8.80
CA ALA A 170 -12.13 24.44 8.56
C ALA A 170 -12.69 23.60 9.71
N LEU A 171 -12.81 24.17 10.90
CA LEU A 171 -13.46 23.58 12.06
C LEU A 171 -14.79 24.28 12.32
N MET A 172 -15.79 23.51 12.78
CA MET A 172 -17.02 24.06 13.33
C MET A 172 -16.71 25.03 14.48
N GLU A 173 -17.54 26.07 14.65
CA GLU A 173 -17.40 27.01 15.76
C GLU A 173 -17.39 26.27 17.10
N GLY A 174 -16.42 26.61 17.97
CA GLY A 174 -16.23 25.94 19.27
C GLY A 174 -15.34 24.69 19.23
N ALA A 175 -14.91 24.24 18.04
CA ALA A 175 -13.99 23.12 17.91
C ALA A 175 -12.51 23.58 17.78
N SER A 176 -11.60 22.76 18.31
CA SER A 176 -10.15 22.99 18.23
C SER A 176 -9.39 21.67 18.03
N ILE A 177 -8.21 21.72 17.42
CA ILE A 177 -7.33 20.54 17.33
C ILE A 177 -6.64 20.35 18.70
N ALA A 178 -6.73 19.14 19.25
CA ALA A 178 -6.17 18.75 20.54
C ALA A 178 -4.93 17.85 20.44
N SER A 179 -4.52 17.47 19.22
CA SER A 179 -3.31 16.67 18.95
C SER A 179 -2.35 17.37 18.00
N SER A 180 -1.21 16.73 17.71
CA SER A 180 -0.39 17.09 16.56
C SER A 180 -1.22 17.06 15.27
N THR A 181 -0.91 17.98 14.35
CA THR A 181 -1.36 17.98 12.95
C THR A 181 -0.32 17.39 12.00
N THR A 182 0.87 17.07 12.49
CA THR A 182 1.95 16.41 11.76
C THR A 182 1.94 14.91 12.03
N PHE A 183 2.03 14.11 10.97
CA PHE A 183 1.87 12.67 10.98
C PHE A 183 2.99 11.96 10.20
N ASP A 184 3.47 10.86 10.77
CA ASP A 184 4.40 9.93 10.13
C ASP A 184 3.63 8.71 9.61
N PHE A 185 3.55 8.50 8.30
CA PHE A 185 2.91 7.36 7.63
C PHE A 185 3.92 6.32 7.08
N THR A 186 5.16 6.33 7.54
CA THR A 186 6.19 5.37 7.08
C THR A 186 5.83 3.93 7.48
N GLU A 187 5.38 3.72 8.71
CA GLU A 187 5.09 2.38 9.25
C GLU A 187 3.60 2.02 9.30
N SER A 188 2.68 2.99 9.21
CA SER A 188 1.26 2.66 9.12
C SER A 188 0.46 3.64 8.28
N LEU A 189 -0.61 3.12 7.67
CA LEU A 189 -1.48 3.86 6.76
C LEU A 189 -2.52 4.72 7.47
N THR A 190 -2.67 4.57 8.79
CA THR A 190 -3.68 5.28 9.58
C THR A 190 -3.06 5.88 10.85
N ARG A 191 -3.50 7.09 11.15
CA ARG A 191 -3.16 7.89 12.33
C ARG A 191 -4.42 8.47 12.94
N GLN A 192 -4.31 9.04 14.13
CA GLN A 192 -5.43 9.65 14.84
C GLN A 192 -5.22 11.15 14.99
N LEU A 193 -6.24 11.91 14.59
CA LEU A 193 -6.37 13.34 14.86
C LEU A 193 -7.44 13.52 15.95
N LYS A 194 -7.11 14.27 17.00
CA LYS A 194 -8.03 14.57 18.08
C LYS A 194 -8.57 15.97 17.91
N VAL A 195 -9.89 16.10 17.87
CA VAL A 195 -10.60 17.38 17.83
C VAL A 195 -11.38 17.52 19.12
N GLU A 196 -11.19 18.61 19.85
CA GLU A 196 -12.00 18.93 21.01
C GLU A 196 -13.19 19.79 20.57
N MET A 197 -14.39 19.45 21.05
CA MET A 197 -15.60 20.23 20.84
C MET A 197 -16.51 20.05 22.06
N ASP A 198 -16.96 21.15 22.65
CA ASP A 198 -17.80 21.17 23.86
C ASP A 198 -17.22 20.35 25.03
N GLY A 199 -15.89 20.41 25.20
CA GLY A 199 -15.17 19.70 26.26
C GLY A 199 -15.11 18.17 26.08
N LYS A 200 -15.43 17.65 24.88
CA LYS A 200 -15.28 16.24 24.52
C LYS A 200 -14.26 16.06 23.40
N GLU A 201 -13.44 15.03 23.53
CA GLU A 201 -12.52 14.60 22.47
C GLU A 201 -13.28 13.77 21.42
N ARG A 202 -13.17 14.17 20.15
CA ARG A 202 -13.68 13.47 18.99
C ARG A 202 -12.50 12.99 18.14
N ILE A 203 -12.37 11.68 18.00
CA ILE A 203 -11.23 11.04 17.31
C ILE A 203 -11.56 10.87 15.84
N TYR A 204 -10.73 11.42 14.98
CA TYR A 204 -10.72 11.20 13.54
C TYR A 204 -9.59 10.24 13.15
N ASN A 205 -9.88 9.32 12.25
CA ASN A 205 -8.87 8.52 11.57
C ASN A 205 -8.32 9.33 10.39
N VAL A 206 -7.03 9.67 10.43
CA VAL A 206 -6.32 10.23 9.28
C VAL A 206 -5.68 9.08 8.52
N ARG A 207 -6.12 8.86 7.30
CA ARG A 207 -5.67 7.78 6.42
C ARG A 207 -4.92 8.37 5.23
N ILE A 208 -3.83 7.73 4.84
CA ILE A 208 -3.16 8.01 3.57
C ILE A 208 -3.68 7.07 2.47
N ASP A 209 -3.97 7.64 1.30
CA ASP A 209 -4.37 6.91 0.10
C ASP A 209 -3.29 7.01 -0.97
N TYR A 210 -2.75 5.86 -1.38
CA TYR A 210 -1.71 5.74 -2.39
C TYR A 210 -2.25 5.48 -3.81
N SER A 211 -3.57 5.54 -4.01
CA SER A 211 -4.22 5.23 -5.30
C SER A 211 -3.68 6.04 -6.49
N LYS A 212 -3.17 7.27 -6.28
CA LYS A 212 -2.53 8.08 -7.33
C LYS A 212 -1.15 7.58 -7.77
N VAL A 213 -0.45 6.84 -6.91
CA VAL A 213 0.95 6.44 -7.13
C VAL A 213 1.13 4.92 -7.31
N MET A 214 0.10 4.14 -7.00
CA MET A 214 0.07 2.68 -7.11
C MET A 214 -0.97 2.23 -8.14
N ASP A 215 -0.51 1.97 -9.36
CA ASP A 215 -1.37 1.40 -10.39
C ASP A 215 -1.74 -0.05 -10.04
N LYS A 216 -2.96 -0.46 -10.37
CA LYS A 216 -3.38 -1.85 -10.16
C LYS A 216 -2.60 -2.80 -11.08
N PRO A 217 -2.13 -3.97 -10.60
CA PRO A 217 -1.35 -4.91 -11.42
C PRO A 217 -2.03 -5.32 -12.74
N ILE A 218 -3.36 -5.41 -12.75
CA ILE A 218 -4.15 -5.75 -13.95
C ILE A 218 -3.94 -4.77 -15.11
N VAL A 219 -3.60 -3.51 -14.84
CA VAL A 219 -3.29 -2.49 -15.87
C VAL A 219 -2.11 -2.96 -16.74
N TYR A 220 -1.15 -3.67 -16.14
CA TYR A 220 0.04 -4.17 -16.80
C TYR A 220 -0.07 -5.63 -17.24
N GLY A 221 -1.25 -6.26 -17.14
CA GLY A 221 -1.46 -7.65 -17.56
C GLY A 221 -1.25 -8.72 -16.47
N PHE A 222 -1.05 -8.31 -15.22
CA PHE A 222 -0.96 -9.26 -14.11
C PHE A 222 -2.33 -9.71 -13.61
N SER A 223 -2.47 -11.01 -13.38
CA SER A 223 -3.62 -11.62 -12.72
C SER A 223 -3.27 -11.99 -11.29
N GLU A 224 -4.21 -11.78 -10.37
CA GLU A 224 -4.14 -12.26 -8.99
C GLU A 224 -4.40 -13.78 -8.99
N VAL A 225 -3.48 -14.56 -8.40
CA VAL A 225 -3.45 -16.04 -8.48
C VAL A 225 -3.17 -16.70 -7.12
N THR A 226 -3.30 -15.98 -5.99
CA THR A 226 -2.99 -16.49 -4.64
C THR A 226 -3.72 -17.78 -4.32
N GLY A 227 -5.02 -17.87 -4.65
CA GLY A 227 -5.85 -19.04 -4.39
C GLY A 227 -5.37 -20.32 -5.10
N ASN A 228 -4.47 -20.21 -6.08
CA ASN A 228 -3.86 -21.38 -6.73
C ASN A 228 -2.71 -21.98 -5.90
N TYR A 229 -2.18 -21.24 -4.92
CA TYR A 229 -0.97 -21.61 -4.18
C TYR A 229 -1.21 -21.79 -2.69
N VAL A 230 -2.14 -21.05 -2.10
CA VAL A 230 -2.46 -21.10 -0.66
C VAL A 230 -3.95 -20.89 -0.41
N ASP A 231 -4.40 -21.32 0.77
CA ASP A 231 -5.73 -20.98 1.26
C ASP A 231 -5.78 -19.50 1.71
N GLN A 232 -6.57 -18.70 0.99
CA GLN A 232 -6.73 -17.26 1.27
C GLN A 232 -7.45 -16.98 2.59
N GLN A 233 -8.15 -17.95 3.19
CA GLN A 233 -8.70 -17.80 4.54
C GLN A 233 -7.61 -17.90 5.60
N LEU A 234 -6.60 -18.75 5.37
CA LEU A 234 -5.45 -18.90 6.27
C LEU A 234 -4.42 -17.78 6.06
N TYR A 235 -4.28 -17.29 4.83
CA TYR A 235 -3.30 -16.28 4.45
C TYR A 235 -3.93 -15.07 3.74
N PRO A 236 -4.85 -14.33 4.37
CA PRO A 236 -5.60 -13.24 3.73
C PRO A 236 -4.75 -12.03 3.35
N LEU A 237 -3.53 -11.94 3.89
CA LEU A 237 -2.60 -10.81 3.72
C LEU A 237 -1.51 -11.08 2.69
N LEU A 238 -1.48 -12.29 2.10
CA LEU A 238 -0.59 -12.65 1.02
C LEU A 238 -1.30 -12.44 -0.32
N ASN A 239 -0.63 -11.77 -1.25
CA ASN A 239 -1.08 -11.66 -2.63
C ASN A 239 0.01 -12.19 -3.57
N VAL A 240 -0.39 -12.96 -4.58
CA VAL A 240 0.48 -13.49 -5.63
C VAL A 240 -0.08 -13.05 -6.97
N TYR A 241 0.75 -12.43 -7.78
CA TYR A 241 0.39 -11.96 -9.11
C TYR A 241 1.27 -12.63 -10.16
N LYS A 242 0.69 -12.99 -11.31
CA LYS A 242 1.42 -13.56 -12.44
C LYS A 242 0.97 -12.95 -13.78
N ALA A 243 1.92 -12.76 -14.69
CA ALA A 243 1.68 -12.30 -16.05
C ALA A 243 2.46 -13.17 -17.05
N THR A 244 1.82 -13.46 -18.20
CA THR A 244 2.48 -14.02 -19.39
C THR A 244 2.68 -13.01 -20.51
N THR A 245 2.03 -11.86 -20.38
CA THR A 245 2.14 -10.71 -21.25
C THR A 245 2.10 -9.47 -20.38
N VAL A 246 3.04 -8.54 -20.58
CA VAL A 246 3.05 -7.23 -19.91
C VAL A 246 2.93 -6.11 -20.91
N ASN A 247 2.10 -5.12 -20.59
CA ASN A 247 1.79 -3.99 -21.46
C ASN A 247 2.48 -2.72 -20.96
N SER A 248 2.57 -1.72 -21.85
CA SER A 248 3.00 -0.36 -21.49
C SER A 248 4.39 -0.30 -20.86
N VAL A 249 5.27 -1.25 -21.20
CA VAL A 249 6.63 -1.29 -20.68
C VAL A 249 7.49 -0.33 -21.48
N PRO A 250 8.33 0.53 -20.86
CA PRO A 250 9.23 1.40 -21.61
C PRO A 250 10.12 0.60 -22.57
N VAL A 251 10.18 1.03 -23.83
CA VAL A 251 11.05 0.43 -24.84
C VAL A 251 12.50 0.53 -24.36
N ARG A 252 13.24 -0.57 -24.44
CA ARG A 252 14.67 -0.59 -24.08
C ARG A 252 15.48 0.38 -24.93
N GLY A 253 16.58 0.89 -24.38
CA GLY A 253 17.53 1.64 -25.20
C GLY A 253 18.17 0.72 -26.24
N ALA A 254 18.40 1.24 -27.46
CA ALA A 254 19.03 0.51 -28.55
C ALA A 254 20.55 0.34 -28.31
N ALA A 255 20.93 -0.54 -27.38
CA ALA A 255 22.32 -0.93 -27.22
C ALA A 255 22.69 -1.96 -28.30
N THR A 256 23.84 -1.78 -28.95
CA THR A 256 24.36 -2.69 -29.98
C THR A 256 24.99 -3.97 -29.39
N SER A 257 25.07 -4.08 -28.06
CA SER A 257 25.52 -5.28 -27.34
C SER A 257 24.85 -5.37 -25.95
N GLU A 258 24.67 -6.60 -25.44
CA GLU A 258 24.25 -6.83 -24.05
C GLU A 258 25.28 -6.30 -23.05
N THR A 259 26.52 -6.09 -23.52
CA THR A 259 27.71 -5.72 -22.76
C THR A 259 28.38 -4.48 -23.36
N PRO A 260 28.08 -3.26 -22.90
CA PRO A 260 28.96 -2.12 -23.17
C PRO A 260 30.28 -2.31 -22.39
N TRP A 261 31.16 -3.17 -22.87
CA TRP A 261 32.50 -3.34 -22.32
C TRP A 261 33.37 -2.14 -22.72
N SER A 262 33.65 -1.26 -21.78
CA SER A 262 35.04 -0.86 -21.50
C SER A 262 35.17 -0.49 -20.02
N TRP A 263 36.28 -0.93 -19.43
CA TRP A 263 36.62 -0.80 -18.02
C TRP A 263 36.98 0.66 -17.62
N ASP A 264 36.59 1.59 -18.48
CA ASP A 264 36.80 3.03 -18.45
C ASP A 264 36.14 3.57 -19.75
N PRO A 265 34.85 3.95 -19.75
CA PRO A 265 34.28 4.61 -20.92
C PRO A 265 35.00 5.96 -21.08
N GLY A 266 35.64 6.18 -22.22
CA GLY A 266 36.25 7.48 -22.51
C GLY A 266 35.23 8.60 -22.27
N ALA A 267 35.63 9.71 -21.67
CA ALA A 267 34.72 10.76 -21.18
C ALA A 267 33.67 11.26 -22.19
N GLY A 268 33.91 11.10 -23.50
CA GLY A 268 32.97 11.46 -24.57
C GLY A 268 31.90 10.42 -24.91
N ASP A 269 32.09 9.15 -24.52
CA ASP A 269 31.12 8.07 -24.75
C ASP A 269 30.27 7.78 -23.51
N LEU A 270 30.62 8.41 -22.38
CA LEU A 270 29.94 8.23 -21.11
C LEU A 270 28.44 8.50 -21.23
N ASP A 271 28.00 9.59 -21.86
CA ASP A 271 26.57 9.92 -22.03
C ASP A 271 25.80 8.89 -22.87
N VAL A 272 26.43 8.31 -23.90
CA VAL A 272 25.84 7.26 -24.74
C VAL A 272 25.64 6.01 -23.91
N TYR A 273 26.65 5.60 -23.15
CA TYR A 273 26.53 4.47 -22.23
C TYR A 273 25.50 4.78 -21.14
N LEU A 274 25.54 5.98 -20.55
CA LEU A 274 24.71 6.37 -19.41
C LEU A 274 23.21 6.36 -19.74
N ALA A 275 22.84 6.59 -21.01
CA ALA A 275 21.46 6.64 -21.48
C ALA A 275 20.68 5.30 -21.42
N PHE A 276 21.37 4.16 -21.28
CA PHE A 276 20.75 2.82 -21.41
C PHE A 276 20.09 2.28 -20.14
N ILE A 277 20.46 2.77 -18.95
CA ILE A 277 20.17 2.11 -17.66
C ILE A 277 18.99 2.76 -16.90
N GLY A 278 18.43 3.86 -17.41
CA GLY A 278 17.27 4.46 -16.74
C GLY A 278 17.30 5.97 -16.77
N ASN A 279 17.07 6.56 -17.95
CA ASN A 279 16.68 7.98 -17.95
C ASN A 279 15.23 8.19 -17.44
N TRP A 280 14.51 7.11 -17.09
CA TRP A 280 13.16 7.04 -16.51
C TRP A 280 12.13 8.03 -17.07
N ALA A 281 12.38 8.52 -18.28
CA ALA A 281 11.72 9.71 -18.76
C ALA A 281 10.26 9.38 -19.06
N ALA A 282 9.35 10.23 -18.58
CA ALA A 282 7.91 10.02 -18.72
C ALA A 282 7.44 9.94 -20.19
N ASN A 283 8.25 10.44 -21.14
CA ASN A 283 7.95 10.47 -22.57
C ASN A 283 8.55 9.29 -23.36
N ARG A 284 9.10 8.25 -22.71
CA ARG A 284 9.62 7.08 -23.42
C ARG A 284 8.48 6.35 -24.17
N PRO A 285 8.71 5.91 -25.42
CA PRO A 285 7.82 4.96 -26.07
C PRO A 285 7.68 3.70 -25.22
N THR A 286 6.51 3.06 -25.31
CA THR A 286 6.22 1.81 -24.61
C THR A 286 5.94 0.67 -25.59
N GLU A 287 6.22 -0.55 -25.17
CA GLU A 287 5.96 -1.80 -25.88
C GLU A 287 5.15 -2.78 -25.02
N THR A 288 4.58 -3.78 -25.69
CA THR A 288 4.02 -4.98 -25.05
C THR A 288 5.02 -6.11 -25.21
N ILE A 289 5.29 -6.84 -24.12
CA ILE A 289 6.19 -7.99 -24.10
C ILE A 289 5.35 -9.23 -23.85
N GLU A 290 5.38 -10.17 -24.79
CA GLU A 290 4.63 -11.44 -24.73
C GLU A 290 5.56 -12.63 -24.42
N GLY A 291 4.98 -13.74 -23.97
CA GLY A 291 5.73 -15.00 -23.78
C GLY A 291 6.67 -14.98 -22.57
N ILE A 292 6.42 -14.11 -21.60
CA ILE A 292 7.21 -14.01 -20.37
C ILE A 292 6.61 -14.89 -19.26
N GLU A 293 7.35 -15.15 -18.20
CA GLU A 293 6.74 -15.48 -16.91
C GLU A 293 7.24 -14.52 -15.86
N PHE A 294 6.39 -13.56 -15.50
CA PHE A 294 6.70 -12.61 -14.44
C PHE A 294 5.68 -12.81 -13.31
N ALA A 295 6.17 -13.16 -12.12
CA ALA A 295 5.36 -13.19 -10.93
C ALA A 295 5.98 -12.40 -9.79
N PHE A 296 5.13 -11.96 -8.88
CA PHE A 296 5.55 -11.40 -7.60
C PHE A 296 4.56 -11.77 -6.50
N ALA A 297 5.06 -11.85 -5.28
CA ALA A 297 4.27 -12.04 -4.08
C ALA A 297 4.48 -10.84 -3.16
N THR A 298 3.41 -10.36 -2.52
CA THR A 298 3.46 -9.33 -1.49
C THR A 298 2.77 -9.78 -0.22
N ILE A 299 3.30 -9.39 0.92
CA ILE A 299 2.76 -9.68 2.25
C ILE A 299 2.89 -8.45 3.15
N ASP A 300 1.89 -8.20 3.98
CA ASP A 300 1.91 -7.12 4.98
C ASP A 300 3.14 -7.25 5.90
N ILE A 301 3.96 -6.20 5.98
CA ILE A 301 5.27 -6.24 6.66
C ILE A 301 5.13 -6.49 8.16
N ASP A 302 4.05 -6.01 8.77
CA ASP A 302 3.78 -6.19 10.20
C ASP A 302 3.45 -7.64 10.53
N LYS A 303 3.07 -8.43 9.53
CA LYS A 303 2.74 -9.85 9.65
C LYS A 303 3.77 -10.77 9.01
N ALA A 304 4.75 -10.21 8.30
CA ALA A 304 5.80 -10.98 7.65
C ALA A 304 7.02 -11.16 8.57
N LYS A 305 7.59 -12.36 8.57
CA LYS A 305 8.92 -12.65 9.11
C LYS A 305 9.82 -13.06 7.95
N ALA A 306 10.69 -12.15 7.51
CA ALA A 306 11.65 -12.42 6.46
C ALA A 306 12.99 -12.89 7.03
N TYR A 307 13.63 -13.85 6.38
CA TYR A 307 14.94 -14.36 6.79
C TYR A 307 15.69 -14.94 5.60
N MET A 308 17.01 -15.07 5.77
CA MET A 308 17.87 -15.72 4.78
C MET A 308 18.06 -17.20 5.14
N VAL A 309 18.11 -18.05 4.12
CA VAL A 309 18.52 -19.46 4.25
C VAL A 309 19.82 -19.63 3.45
N SER A 310 20.89 -20.08 4.09
CA SER A 310 22.17 -20.40 3.45
C SER A 310 22.88 -21.55 4.19
N ASN A 311 24.04 -21.97 3.69
CA ASN A 311 24.87 -23.01 4.30
C ASN A 311 26.35 -22.79 3.94
N ASP A 312 27.25 -23.52 4.63
CA ASP A 312 28.71 -23.40 4.41
C ASP A 312 29.13 -23.74 2.97
N ALA A 313 28.36 -24.56 2.26
CA ALA A 313 28.62 -24.89 0.86
C ALA A 313 28.15 -23.78 -0.11
N ARG A 314 27.37 -22.79 0.37
CA ARG A 314 26.70 -21.76 -0.42
C ARG A 314 25.96 -22.38 -1.60
N SER A 315 25.16 -23.40 -1.29
CA SER A 315 24.35 -24.12 -2.26
C SER A 315 23.05 -24.59 -1.60
N VAL A 316 22.01 -23.76 -1.72
CA VAL A 316 20.66 -23.99 -1.25
C VAL A 316 19.79 -24.35 -2.45
N VAL A 317 19.18 -25.53 -2.41
CA VAL A 317 18.23 -25.98 -3.43
C VAL A 317 16.83 -25.51 -3.02
N MET A 318 16.10 -24.85 -3.92
CA MET A 318 14.80 -24.25 -3.59
C MET A 318 13.75 -25.25 -3.13
N ASN A 319 13.84 -26.52 -3.56
CA ASN A 319 12.93 -27.57 -3.12
C ASN A 319 13.03 -27.83 -1.61
N ASP A 320 14.23 -27.64 -1.05
CA ASP A 320 14.52 -27.90 0.37
C ASP A 320 14.22 -26.71 1.28
N VAL A 321 13.89 -25.54 0.69
CA VAL A 321 13.49 -24.35 1.45
C VAL A 321 12.04 -24.49 1.91
N ALA A 322 11.87 -24.68 3.21
CA ALA A 322 10.58 -24.80 3.90
C ALA A 322 10.12 -23.44 4.43
N SER A 323 9.35 -22.72 3.62
CA SER A 323 8.72 -21.44 3.99
C SER A 323 7.43 -21.22 3.20
N LEU A 324 6.60 -20.28 3.65
CA LEU A 324 5.39 -19.86 2.95
C LEU A 324 5.72 -19.22 1.60
N VAL A 325 6.69 -18.31 1.55
CA VAL A 325 7.23 -17.72 0.33
C VAL A 325 8.75 -17.92 0.31
N ALA A 326 9.31 -18.30 -0.84
CA ALA A 326 10.75 -18.39 -1.03
C ALA A 326 11.16 -17.83 -2.38
N LEU A 327 12.25 -17.06 -2.42
CA LEU A 327 12.88 -16.55 -3.63
C LEU A 327 14.35 -16.93 -3.64
N THR A 328 14.87 -17.41 -4.77
CA THR A 328 16.31 -17.64 -4.94
C THR A 328 17.10 -16.36 -4.76
N GLY A 329 18.18 -16.45 -4.00
CA GLY A 329 19.27 -15.47 -4.00
C GLY A 329 20.24 -15.68 -5.17
N MET A 330 21.48 -15.24 -5.00
CA MET A 330 22.50 -15.26 -6.03
C MET A 330 22.86 -16.67 -6.52
N MET A 331 23.16 -16.82 -7.80
CA MET A 331 23.63 -18.08 -8.40
C MET A 331 24.93 -18.59 -7.75
N THR A 332 25.13 -19.92 -7.71
CA THR A 332 26.24 -20.57 -6.98
C THR A 332 27.62 -20.31 -7.55
N LYS A 333 27.73 -19.94 -8.84
CA LYS A 333 29.00 -19.65 -9.50
C LYS A 333 29.48 -18.20 -9.30
N GLU A 334 28.59 -17.32 -8.88
CA GLU A 334 28.92 -15.90 -8.74
C GLU A 334 29.64 -15.64 -7.41
N SER A 335 30.56 -14.68 -7.39
CA SER A 335 31.18 -14.26 -6.14
C SER A 335 30.37 -13.11 -5.56
N THR A 336 29.86 -13.25 -4.33
CA THR A 336 29.12 -12.18 -3.63
C THR A 336 29.40 -12.23 -2.13
N MET A 337 29.16 -11.12 -1.43
CA MET A 337 29.24 -11.07 0.02
C MET A 337 28.06 -11.83 0.62
N ILE A 338 28.35 -12.73 1.55
CA ILE A 338 27.35 -13.48 2.31
C ILE A 338 27.75 -13.49 3.78
N TYR A 339 26.89 -12.90 4.59
CA TYR A 339 26.93 -12.94 6.04
C TYR A 339 25.71 -13.73 6.53
N TYR A 340 25.92 -14.82 7.24
CA TYR A 340 24.84 -15.73 7.64
C TYR A 340 25.02 -16.19 9.08
N ASN A 341 23.98 -15.98 9.89
CA ASN A 341 23.93 -16.33 11.31
C ASN A 341 25.19 -15.89 12.08
N GLY A 342 25.58 -14.62 11.92
CA GLY A 342 26.74 -14.06 12.61
C GLY A 342 28.10 -14.41 11.99
N LYS A 343 28.13 -15.16 10.88
CA LYS A 343 29.36 -15.66 10.25
C LYS A 343 29.50 -15.12 8.83
N VAL A 344 30.70 -14.67 8.49
CA VAL A 344 31.09 -14.38 7.10
C VAL A 344 31.28 -15.72 6.37
N LEU A 345 30.39 -16.03 5.42
CA LEU A 345 30.53 -17.17 4.51
C LEU A 345 31.30 -16.79 3.24
N SER A 346 31.26 -15.50 2.88
CA SER A 346 31.97 -14.93 1.74
C SER A 346 32.13 -13.43 1.94
N ASP A 347 33.35 -12.93 1.78
CA ASP A 347 33.74 -11.51 1.79
C ASP A 347 34.05 -10.98 0.38
N ARG A 348 33.80 -11.79 -0.65
CA ARG A 348 34.00 -11.38 -2.05
C ARG A 348 33.17 -10.13 -2.36
N ASN A 349 33.79 -9.18 -3.06
CA ASN A 349 33.27 -7.85 -3.39
C ASN A 349 33.07 -6.93 -2.17
N SER A 350 33.67 -7.28 -1.03
CA SER A 350 33.65 -6.45 0.19
C SER A 350 35.03 -6.12 0.74
N GLU A 351 36.12 -6.72 0.23
CA GLU A 351 37.50 -6.36 0.61
C GLU A 351 37.87 -5.00 0.03
N GLY A 352 37.54 -3.94 0.77
CA GLY A 352 37.81 -2.56 0.38
C GLY A 352 36.78 -1.95 -0.57
N ASP A 353 35.54 -2.45 -0.59
CA ASP A 353 34.42 -1.86 -1.36
C ASP A 353 33.06 -2.09 -0.66
N TRP A 354 32.05 -1.31 -1.08
CA TRP A 354 30.67 -1.38 -0.59
C TRP A 354 29.72 -1.83 -1.69
N ARG A 355 28.73 -2.66 -1.35
CA ARG A 355 27.69 -3.06 -2.31
C ARG A 355 26.29 -3.00 -1.73
N GLY A 356 25.32 -2.70 -2.58
CA GLY A 356 23.91 -2.84 -2.27
C GLY A 356 23.66 -4.21 -1.66
N THR A 357 23.04 -4.22 -0.48
CA THR A 357 22.91 -5.40 0.38
C THR A 357 21.56 -5.37 1.07
N VAL A 358 20.89 -6.51 1.07
CA VAL A 358 19.71 -6.74 1.91
C VAL A 358 20.15 -7.39 3.22
N GLY A 359 19.74 -6.80 4.33
CA GLY A 359 19.97 -7.30 5.68
C GLY A 359 18.68 -7.82 6.30
N PHE A 360 18.81 -8.88 7.09
CA PHE A 360 17.72 -9.58 7.77
C PHE A 360 17.99 -9.59 9.27
N TYR A 361 17.03 -9.12 10.03
CA TYR A 361 17.08 -9.09 11.48
C TYR A 361 16.38 -10.30 12.10
N GLU A 362 16.65 -10.54 13.39
CA GLU A 362 16.17 -11.73 14.10
C GLU A 362 14.63 -11.80 14.22
N ASP A 363 13.99 -10.65 14.39
CA ASP A 363 12.53 -10.48 14.46
C ASP A 363 11.84 -10.56 13.07
N GLY A 364 12.63 -10.67 12.00
CA GLY A 364 12.19 -10.77 10.62
C GLY A 364 12.00 -9.46 9.87
N HIS A 365 12.40 -8.31 10.43
CA HIS A 365 12.48 -7.08 9.64
C HIS A 365 13.65 -7.11 8.65
N ILE A 366 13.54 -6.32 7.59
CA ILE A 366 14.59 -6.18 6.58
C ILE A 366 14.98 -4.73 6.40
N GLU A 367 16.23 -4.52 5.99
CA GLU A 367 16.73 -3.22 5.56
C GLU A 367 17.63 -3.37 4.35
N PHE A 368 17.78 -2.28 3.61
CA PHE A 368 18.63 -2.19 2.44
C PHE A 368 19.70 -1.12 2.67
N TRP A 369 20.96 -1.53 2.53
CA TRP A 369 22.11 -0.64 2.70
C TRP A 369 23.24 -0.99 1.75
N ASN A 370 24.13 -0.03 1.55
CA ASN A 370 25.46 -0.32 1.05
C ASN A 370 26.29 -0.87 2.21
N ALA A 371 26.76 -2.11 2.07
CA ALA A 371 27.42 -2.88 3.12
C ALA A 371 28.64 -3.65 2.62
N GLY A 372 29.49 -4.05 3.56
CA GLY A 372 30.76 -4.73 3.32
C GLY A 372 31.29 -5.41 4.59
N ILE A 373 32.40 -6.14 4.49
CA ILE A 373 33.04 -6.84 5.61
C ILE A 373 34.31 -6.10 6.02
N ARG A 374 34.41 -5.78 7.31
CA ARG A 374 35.60 -5.18 7.92
C ARG A 374 35.97 -5.93 9.19
N ASP A 375 37.24 -6.37 9.29
CA ASP A 375 37.76 -7.12 10.44
C ASP A 375 36.91 -8.35 10.81
N GLY A 376 36.35 -9.02 9.79
CA GLY A 376 35.47 -10.19 9.96
C GLY A 376 34.05 -9.88 10.41
N GLY A 377 33.68 -8.60 10.54
CA GLY A 377 32.34 -8.14 10.90
C GLY A 377 31.63 -7.43 9.74
N LEU A 378 30.30 -7.48 9.74
CA LEU A 378 29.47 -6.75 8.79
C LEU A 378 29.37 -5.28 9.19
N VAL A 379 29.66 -4.40 8.24
CA VAL A 379 29.49 -2.95 8.38
C VAL A 379 28.56 -2.43 7.29
N ARG A 380 27.94 -1.27 7.53
CA ARG A 380 27.16 -0.52 6.54
C ARG A 380 27.61 0.93 6.47
N MET A 381 27.34 1.57 5.34
CA MET A 381 27.49 3.01 5.18
C MET A 381 26.49 3.78 6.04
N THR A 382 26.86 4.98 6.46
CA THR A 382 25.98 5.92 7.18
C THR A 382 25.17 6.83 6.26
N GLN A 383 25.44 6.78 4.95
CA GLN A 383 24.83 7.64 3.95
C GLN A 383 24.30 6.84 2.77
N TRP A 384 23.38 7.47 2.04
CA TRP A 384 22.58 6.89 0.98
C TRP A 384 23.40 6.56 -0.27
N VAL A 385 24.34 7.43 -0.64
CA VAL A 385 25.16 7.31 -1.84
C VAL A 385 26.52 7.94 -1.56
N ASP A 386 27.59 7.35 -2.08
CA ASP A 386 28.91 7.99 -2.06
C ASP A 386 28.97 9.09 -3.13
N GLU A 387 28.36 10.25 -2.84
CA GLU A 387 28.46 11.43 -3.71
C GLU A 387 29.92 11.89 -3.92
N ALA A 388 30.86 11.44 -3.07
CA ALA A 388 32.24 11.92 -3.09
C ALA A 388 33.15 11.16 -4.04
N GLY A 389 32.73 10.02 -4.62
CA GLY A 389 33.47 9.29 -5.64
C GLY A 389 34.93 9.01 -5.29
N ARG A 390 35.25 8.67 -4.03
CA ARG A 390 36.63 8.55 -3.56
C ARG A 390 36.82 7.41 -2.55
N ASP A 391 37.61 6.41 -2.93
CA ASP A 391 38.78 5.80 -2.24
C ASP A 391 38.88 5.75 -0.69
N GLY A 392 37.78 5.82 0.05
CA GLY A 392 37.71 5.81 1.52
C GLY A 392 37.01 4.58 2.13
N TYR A 393 37.03 3.47 1.40
CA TYR A 393 35.99 2.44 1.22
C TYR A 393 35.44 1.58 2.38
N LEU A 394 35.95 1.59 3.62
CA LEU A 394 35.31 0.81 4.71
C LEU A 394 35.46 1.47 6.09
N ALA A 395 36.35 2.46 6.22
CA ALA A 395 36.70 3.06 7.51
C ALA A 395 35.56 3.89 8.12
N SER A 396 34.71 4.49 7.27
CA SER A 396 33.50 5.22 7.70
C SER A 396 32.33 4.31 8.07
N GLY A 397 32.46 3.00 7.81
CA GLY A 397 31.46 1.99 8.10
C GLY A 397 31.13 1.88 9.58
N ILE A 398 29.84 1.84 9.88
CA ILE A 398 29.34 1.50 11.22
C ILE A 398 28.93 0.02 11.24
N PRO A 399 29.05 -0.67 12.40
CA PRO A 399 28.53 -2.02 12.54
C PRO A 399 27.06 -2.11 12.12
N TRP A 400 26.68 -3.18 11.44
CA TRP A 400 25.29 -3.44 11.07
C TRP A 400 24.77 -4.67 11.81
N ASP A 401 23.81 -4.45 12.71
CA ASP A 401 23.32 -5.45 13.67
C ASP A 401 22.22 -6.36 13.10
N VAL A 402 22.49 -6.93 11.93
CA VAL A 402 21.63 -7.94 11.30
C VAL A 402 22.17 -9.33 11.58
N VAL A 403 21.29 -10.34 11.61
CA VAL A 403 21.72 -11.74 11.80
C VAL A 403 22.21 -12.36 10.49
N SER A 404 21.77 -11.82 9.35
CA SER A 404 22.12 -12.29 8.02
C SER A 404 22.07 -11.15 7.01
N ALA A 405 22.92 -11.18 6.00
CA ALA A 405 22.91 -10.23 4.89
C ALA A 405 23.53 -10.85 3.64
N ALA A 406 23.06 -10.41 2.48
CA ALA A 406 23.67 -10.78 1.20
C ALA A 406 23.65 -9.61 0.24
N SER A 407 24.77 -9.45 -0.47
CA SER A 407 24.82 -8.46 -1.55
C SER A 407 24.03 -8.95 -2.76
N GLY A 408 23.29 -8.01 -3.33
CA GLY A 408 22.66 -8.14 -4.63
C GLY A 408 23.36 -7.25 -5.65
N HIS A 409 22.70 -7.07 -6.78
CA HIS A 409 23.04 -6.14 -7.84
C HIS A 409 22.03 -4.98 -7.81
N PRO A 410 22.30 -3.84 -8.44
CA PRO A 410 22.04 -2.53 -7.86
C PRO A 410 20.62 -2.35 -7.31
N TRP A 411 20.53 -1.47 -6.33
CA TRP A 411 19.24 -0.88 -6.00
C TRP A 411 18.75 -0.09 -7.23
N LEU A 412 17.49 -0.25 -7.62
CA LEU A 412 16.91 0.36 -8.83
C LEU A 412 15.93 1.49 -8.48
N VAL A 413 15.18 1.30 -7.40
CA VAL A 413 14.22 2.27 -6.86
C VAL A 413 14.39 2.31 -5.36
N ARG A 414 14.59 3.48 -4.77
CA ARG A 414 14.82 3.65 -3.34
C ARG A 414 13.91 4.74 -2.80
N GLU A 415 13.08 4.40 -1.82
CA GLU A 415 12.10 5.31 -1.21
C GLU A 415 11.19 6.02 -2.22
N GLY A 416 10.91 5.37 -3.35
CA GLY A 416 10.13 5.94 -4.44
C GLY A 416 10.91 6.84 -5.39
N HIS A 417 12.21 7.05 -5.16
CA HIS A 417 13.13 7.65 -6.11
C HIS A 417 13.62 6.59 -7.09
N LEU A 418 13.37 6.82 -8.38
CA LEU A 418 13.92 6.00 -9.45
C LEU A 418 15.39 6.38 -9.60
N LEU A 419 16.29 5.49 -9.18
CA LEU A 419 17.71 5.82 -9.14
C LEU A 419 18.23 6.15 -10.53
N THR A 420 18.95 7.25 -10.64
CA THR A 420 19.75 7.57 -11.81
C THR A 420 20.83 6.52 -11.96
N ARG A 421 21.36 6.38 -13.18
CA ARG A 421 22.46 5.44 -13.41
C ARG A 421 23.67 5.74 -12.52
N LEU A 422 23.99 7.01 -12.24
CA LEU A 422 25.12 7.36 -11.38
C LEU A 422 24.88 6.89 -9.94
N GLU A 423 23.66 7.01 -9.43
CA GLU A 423 23.29 6.44 -8.13
C GLU A 423 23.32 4.91 -8.14
N MET A 424 22.95 4.26 -9.26
CA MET A 424 23.11 2.82 -9.42
C MET A 424 24.58 2.39 -9.45
N TYR A 425 25.45 3.17 -10.10
CA TYR A 425 26.89 2.93 -10.12
C TYR A 425 27.48 2.98 -8.72
N TRP A 426 27.18 4.06 -7.99
CA TRP A 426 27.66 4.26 -6.63
C TRP A 426 27.12 3.23 -5.64
N ASN A 427 25.96 2.63 -5.92
CA ASN A 427 25.41 1.60 -5.06
C ASN A 427 25.95 0.18 -5.33
N ASP A 428 26.74 -0.01 -6.40
CA ASP A 428 27.19 -1.33 -6.87
C ASP A 428 28.72 -1.46 -7.00
N SER A 429 29.48 -0.83 -6.10
CA SER A 429 30.96 -0.86 -6.02
C SER A 429 31.67 -0.37 -7.29
N GLY A 430 32.59 0.59 -7.18
CA GLY A 430 33.24 1.22 -8.34
C GLY A 430 34.10 0.29 -9.20
N TRP A 431 34.32 -0.96 -8.79
CA TRP A 431 35.40 -1.82 -9.25
C TRP A 431 35.03 -2.99 -10.19
N GLU A 432 33.75 -3.31 -10.36
CA GLU A 432 33.29 -4.15 -11.47
C GLU A 432 32.15 -3.44 -12.17
N THR A 433 32.28 -3.19 -13.47
CA THR A 433 31.23 -2.59 -14.29
C THR A 433 30.10 -3.58 -14.54
N ALA A 434 29.49 -4.12 -13.48
CA ALA A 434 28.26 -4.90 -13.54
C ALA A 434 27.12 -4.10 -14.19
N LEU A 435 27.22 -2.75 -14.18
CA LEU A 435 26.41 -1.81 -14.99
C LEU A 435 26.27 -2.20 -16.47
N GLY A 436 27.24 -2.92 -17.02
CA GLY A 436 27.24 -3.35 -18.42
C GLY A 436 26.94 -4.82 -18.63
N GLU A 437 27.30 -5.72 -17.72
CA GLU A 437 27.49 -7.12 -18.13
C GLU A 437 26.22 -7.97 -18.21
N ALA A 438 25.09 -7.48 -17.67
CA ALA A 438 23.84 -8.24 -17.68
C ALA A 438 22.54 -7.41 -17.66
N TRP A 439 22.55 -6.09 -17.44
CA TRP A 439 21.30 -5.40 -17.04
C TRP A 439 20.31 -5.14 -18.19
N ASN A 440 20.79 -5.10 -19.43
CA ASN A 440 19.98 -4.79 -20.62
C ASN A 440 19.51 -6.04 -21.42
N GLY A 441 20.11 -7.20 -21.17
CA GLY A 441 19.72 -8.47 -21.82
C GLY A 441 18.33 -8.93 -21.40
N THR A 442 17.63 -9.64 -22.30
CA THR A 442 16.39 -10.36 -21.94
C THR A 442 16.78 -11.58 -21.13
N ARG A 443 16.75 -11.45 -19.82
CA ARG A 443 17.31 -12.46 -18.93
C ARG A 443 16.42 -12.65 -17.71
N SER A 444 16.64 -13.73 -17.02
CA SER A 444 15.87 -14.12 -15.85
C SER A 444 16.29 -13.26 -14.65
N ARG A 445 15.36 -12.67 -13.89
CA ARG A 445 15.70 -11.71 -12.81
C ARG A 445 14.85 -11.94 -11.57
N SER A 446 15.33 -11.49 -10.42
CA SER A 446 14.58 -11.50 -9.18
C SER A 446 14.83 -10.28 -8.33
N TYR A 447 13.81 -9.86 -7.61
CA TYR A 447 13.80 -8.63 -6.84
C TYR A 447 13.19 -8.85 -5.47
N ILE A 448 13.61 -8.04 -4.51
CA ILE A 448 12.95 -7.86 -3.22
C ILE A 448 12.72 -6.37 -3.02
N GLY A 449 11.70 -6.00 -2.27
CA GLY A 449 11.39 -4.61 -2.06
C GLY A 449 10.25 -4.35 -1.11
N LEU A 450 9.94 -3.07 -0.94
CA LEU A 450 8.83 -2.60 -0.12
C LEU A 450 7.86 -1.80 -0.99
N THR A 451 6.58 -1.87 -0.67
CA THR A 451 5.55 -1.05 -1.31
C THR A 451 5.15 0.13 -0.44
N TYR A 452 4.48 1.12 -1.04
CA TYR A 452 3.91 2.24 -0.29
C TYR A 452 2.83 1.81 0.72
N ASP A 453 2.05 0.75 0.40
CA ASP A 453 1.04 0.18 1.30
C ASP A 453 1.64 -0.77 2.36
N ASN A 454 2.92 -0.59 2.70
CA ASN A 454 3.67 -1.30 3.74
C ASN A 454 3.68 -2.84 3.57
N LYS A 455 3.88 -3.30 2.34
CA LYS A 455 4.10 -4.72 2.07
C LYS A 455 5.55 -5.00 1.72
N LEU A 456 6.03 -6.13 2.21
CA LEU A 456 7.23 -6.78 1.71
C LEU A 456 6.88 -7.53 0.42
N GLY A 457 7.64 -7.27 -0.64
CA GLY A 457 7.49 -7.92 -1.94
C GLY A 457 8.71 -8.72 -2.36
N VAL A 458 8.49 -9.86 -3.01
CA VAL A 458 9.50 -10.60 -3.78
C VAL A 458 8.98 -10.88 -5.19
N ALA A 459 9.85 -10.79 -6.19
CA ALA A 459 9.49 -10.89 -7.59
C ALA A 459 10.50 -11.75 -8.35
N ALA A 460 10.03 -12.47 -9.38
CA ALA A 460 10.85 -13.23 -10.30
C ALA A 460 10.31 -13.14 -11.72
N VAL A 461 11.21 -13.04 -12.69
CA VAL A 461 10.93 -13.12 -14.13
C VAL A 461 11.80 -14.20 -14.76
N SER A 462 11.19 -15.09 -15.54
CA SER A 462 11.88 -16.21 -16.18
C SER A 462 12.77 -15.77 -17.34
N GLU A 463 12.31 -14.84 -18.18
CA GLU A 463 13.03 -14.21 -19.30
C GLU A 463 12.12 -13.15 -19.97
N GLY A 464 12.69 -12.30 -20.83
CA GLY A 464 11.94 -11.42 -21.73
C GLY A 464 11.85 -9.94 -21.36
N THR A 465 12.22 -9.55 -20.13
CA THR A 465 12.37 -8.14 -19.74
C THR A 465 13.84 -7.82 -19.44
N GLY A 466 14.24 -6.57 -19.63
CA GLY A 466 15.47 -6.04 -19.05
C GLY A 466 15.30 -5.72 -17.56
N THR A 467 16.39 -5.60 -16.80
CA THR A 467 16.34 -5.38 -15.35
C THR A 467 15.53 -4.13 -14.98
N CYS A 468 15.75 -3.03 -15.72
CA CYS A 468 15.08 -1.76 -15.47
C CYS A 468 13.62 -1.75 -15.92
N GLN A 469 13.25 -2.55 -16.93
CA GLN A 469 11.85 -2.69 -17.35
C GLN A 469 11.02 -3.38 -16.27
N ALA A 470 11.53 -4.45 -15.68
CA ALA A 470 10.86 -5.12 -14.56
C ALA A 470 10.77 -4.21 -13.33
N ALA A 471 11.85 -3.49 -12.99
CA ALA A 471 11.83 -2.54 -11.89
C ALA A 471 10.84 -1.38 -12.11
N TRP A 472 10.73 -0.88 -13.34
CA TRP A 472 9.73 0.12 -13.70
C TRP A 472 8.31 -0.37 -13.44
N LEU A 473 8.00 -1.61 -13.84
CA LEU A 473 6.69 -2.20 -13.62
C LEU A 473 6.38 -2.31 -12.13
N LEU A 474 7.33 -2.83 -11.33
CA LEU A 474 7.17 -2.91 -9.87
C LEU A 474 6.95 -1.52 -9.26
N TYR A 475 7.74 -0.53 -9.66
CA TYR A 475 7.59 0.86 -9.23
C TYR A 475 6.21 1.46 -9.54
N LYS A 476 5.72 1.22 -10.76
CA LYS A 476 4.40 1.66 -11.20
C LYS A 476 3.28 0.98 -10.41
N MET A 477 3.48 -0.26 -9.99
CA MET A 477 2.59 -1.00 -9.09
C MET A 477 2.80 -0.66 -7.61
N GLY A 478 3.58 0.38 -7.29
CA GLY A 478 3.67 0.92 -5.94
C GLY A 478 4.86 0.46 -5.12
N TRP A 479 5.83 -0.23 -5.72
CA TRP A 479 7.08 -0.58 -5.04
C TRP A 479 7.92 0.69 -4.88
N LYS A 480 8.13 1.11 -3.64
CA LYS A 480 8.99 2.24 -3.29
C LYS A 480 10.46 1.82 -3.21
N ASP A 481 10.70 0.54 -2.90
CA ASP A 481 12.03 -0.05 -2.91
C ASP A 481 12.04 -1.22 -3.89
N VAL A 482 13.02 -1.28 -4.80
CA VAL A 482 13.23 -2.40 -5.73
C VAL A 482 14.71 -2.72 -5.77
N PHE A 483 15.09 -3.79 -5.08
CA PHE A 483 16.44 -4.27 -4.96
C PHE A 483 16.64 -5.52 -5.82
N TYR A 484 17.62 -5.53 -6.72
CA TYR A 484 17.86 -6.66 -7.62
C TYR A 484 18.73 -7.73 -6.94
N VAL A 485 18.13 -8.89 -6.68
CA VAL A 485 18.76 -9.92 -5.84
C VAL A 485 19.66 -10.82 -6.67
N ALA A 486 19.14 -11.35 -7.78
CA ALA A 486 19.81 -12.37 -8.59
C ALA A 486 19.18 -12.54 -9.97
N GLY A 487 19.95 -13.05 -10.93
CA GLY A 487 19.47 -13.34 -12.27
C GLY A 487 20.53 -14.06 -13.11
N SER A 488 20.14 -14.57 -14.29
CA SER A 488 21.11 -15.15 -15.22
C SER A 488 22.06 -14.09 -15.78
N ASN A 489 23.33 -14.45 -15.90
CA ASN A 489 24.38 -13.61 -16.47
C ASN A 489 25.37 -14.50 -17.24
N TYR A 490 26.42 -13.90 -17.78
CA TYR A 490 27.44 -14.62 -18.55
C TYR A 490 28.15 -15.75 -17.79
N LEU A 491 28.13 -15.76 -16.45
CA LEU A 491 28.68 -16.84 -15.63
C LEU A 491 27.74 -18.06 -15.60
N ASP A 492 26.42 -17.84 -15.73
CA ASP A 492 25.41 -18.90 -15.77
C ASP A 492 24.12 -18.46 -16.46
N ASP A 493 24.11 -18.54 -17.80
CA ASP A 493 22.93 -18.25 -18.60
C ASP A 493 21.72 -19.15 -18.25
N GLY A 494 21.98 -20.35 -17.69
CA GLY A 494 20.95 -21.32 -17.31
C GLY A 494 20.28 -21.06 -15.95
N PHE A 495 20.79 -20.11 -15.16
CA PHE A 495 20.21 -19.79 -13.85
C PHE A 495 18.79 -19.25 -14.02
N THR A 496 17.83 -19.86 -13.33
CA THR A 496 16.42 -19.46 -13.39
C THR A 496 15.94 -19.05 -12.00
N PRO A 497 15.88 -17.74 -11.68
CA PRO A 497 15.33 -17.28 -10.43
C PRO A 497 13.97 -17.89 -10.17
N THR A 498 13.80 -18.41 -8.97
CA THR A 498 12.67 -19.24 -8.62
C THR A 498 11.93 -18.63 -7.45
N LEU A 499 10.63 -18.39 -7.67
CA LEU A 499 9.68 -17.97 -6.65
C LEU A 499 8.78 -19.15 -6.31
N LYS A 500 8.78 -19.56 -5.04
CA LYS A 500 7.84 -20.53 -4.48
C LYS A 500 6.84 -19.84 -3.56
N VAL A 501 5.60 -20.31 -3.59
CA VAL A 501 4.54 -19.94 -2.64
C VAL A 501 3.78 -21.20 -2.22
N GLY A 502 3.58 -21.38 -0.91
CA GLY A 502 2.91 -22.57 -0.37
C GLY A 502 3.61 -23.88 -0.74
N GLY A 503 4.95 -23.85 -0.88
CA GLY A 503 5.75 -24.98 -1.34
C GLY A 503 5.74 -25.23 -2.86
N ASN A 504 4.88 -24.57 -3.62
CA ASN A 504 4.74 -24.73 -5.07
C ASN A 504 5.52 -23.67 -5.84
N VAL A 505 6.09 -24.04 -6.99
CA VAL A 505 6.77 -23.10 -7.89
C VAL A 505 5.75 -22.21 -8.61
N VAL A 506 5.93 -20.89 -8.50
CA VAL A 506 5.15 -19.88 -9.23
C VAL A 506 5.83 -19.52 -10.55
N VAL A 507 7.14 -19.30 -10.48
CA VAL A 507 8.07 -19.02 -11.59
C VAL A 507 9.40 -19.73 -11.30
N GLY A 508 10.05 -20.25 -12.33
CA GLY A 508 11.38 -20.87 -12.23
C GLY A 508 11.34 -22.39 -12.07
N LYS A 509 12.32 -22.95 -11.35
CA LYS A 509 12.55 -24.40 -11.22
C LYS A 509 12.78 -24.79 -9.76
N ALA A 510 12.07 -25.82 -9.29
CA ALA A 510 12.16 -26.27 -7.89
C ALA A 510 13.57 -26.73 -7.49
N ASP A 511 14.33 -27.31 -8.42
CA ASP A 511 15.68 -27.81 -8.22
C ASP A 511 16.77 -26.75 -8.44
N GLN A 512 16.39 -25.49 -8.69
CA GLN A 512 17.37 -24.40 -8.82
C GLN A 512 18.16 -24.26 -7.50
N ALA A 513 19.48 -24.34 -7.63
CA ALA A 513 20.41 -24.03 -6.55
C ALA A 513 20.87 -22.57 -6.61
N ALA A 514 20.96 -21.93 -5.45
CA ALA A 514 21.48 -20.59 -5.25
C ALA A 514 22.37 -20.55 -4.00
N GLN A 515 23.21 -19.54 -3.81
CA GLN A 515 24.04 -19.41 -2.62
C GLN A 515 23.23 -19.20 -1.34
N TYR A 516 22.07 -18.58 -1.49
CA TYR A 516 21.10 -18.38 -0.44
C TYR A 516 19.70 -18.34 -1.05
N ALA A 517 18.69 -18.45 -0.19
CA ALA A 517 17.30 -18.13 -0.52
C ALA A 517 16.79 -17.08 0.46
N ILE A 518 15.92 -16.21 -0.04
CA ILE A 518 15.13 -15.30 0.78
C ILE A 518 13.83 -16.03 1.10
N ALA A 519 13.53 -16.17 2.38
CA ALA A 519 12.34 -16.84 2.88
C ALA A 519 11.46 -15.87 3.66
N ILE A 520 10.15 -16.02 3.54
CA ILE A 520 9.17 -15.20 4.25
C ILE A 520 8.07 -16.11 4.79
N ASP A 521 7.79 -15.99 6.08
CA ASP A 521 6.70 -16.64 6.80
C ASP A 521 5.79 -15.62 7.48
N VAL A 522 4.66 -16.08 8.03
CA VAL A 522 3.78 -15.23 8.85
C VAL A 522 4.29 -15.23 10.30
N LYS A 523 4.38 -14.04 10.91
CA LYS A 523 4.64 -13.88 12.35
C LYS A 523 3.53 -14.56 13.15
N GLN A 524 3.91 -15.40 14.12
CA GLN A 524 2.96 -16.08 15.01
C GLN A 524 2.33 -15.13 16.03
#